data_AF-A0A7L1E340-F1
#
_entry.id   AF-A0A7L1E340-F1
#
_cell.length_a   1.000
_cell.length_b   1.000
_cell.length_c   1.000
_cell.angle_alpha   90.00
_cell.angle_beta   90.00
_cell.angle_gamma   90.00
#
_symmetry.space_group_name_H-M   'P 1'
#
loop_
_entity.id
_entity.type
_entity.pdbx_description
1 polymer ?
#
loop_
_entity_poly.entity_id
_entity_poly.type
_entity_poly.pdbx_seq_one_letter_code
_entity_poly.pdbx_strand_id
1 'polypeptide(L)'
;GSEAASEQGQEEEVEDRLKEHMDSLLDKSAKARQAALQSLRLALASRTLPEFLLERRLTLTDSLEKCLKKGQVRAAGGGGAAEPCLRELSLLPAGKGEEQALAATVLTLLCLQMGSGPEGEEVFRSLKPLLVSVLTDSTASPSARQSCAMALGMCCYIAAADLE
;
A
#
# COMPACT_ATOMS: atom_id res chain seq x y z
N GLY A 1 27.94 25.13 9.09
CA GLY A 1 27.18 25.39 7.85
C GLY A 1 27.62 24.57 6.65
N SER A 2 28.33 23.43 6.82
CA SER A 2 28.72 22.55 5.70
C SER A 2 28.00 21.20 5.71
N GLU A 3 27.44 20.75 6.85
CA GLU A 3 26.66 19.50 6.93
C GLU A 3 25.22 19.67 6.41
N ALA A 4 24.54 20.76 6.77
CA ALA A 4 23.17 21.03 6.32
C ALA A 4 23.01 21.09 4.79
N ALA A 5 24.04 21.55 4.06
CA ALA A 5 24.03 21.60 2.60
C ALA A 5 24.18 20.20 1.96
N SER A 6 24.88 19.27 2.63
CA SER A 6 24.99 17.88 2.19
C SER A 6 23.76 17.05 2.55
N GLU A 7 23.03 17.42 3.60
CA GLU A 7 21.77 16.79 3.99
C GLU A 7 20.61 17.22 3.08
N GLN A 8 20.50 18.50 2.75
CA GLN A 8 19.50 19.01 1.80
C GLN A 8 19.64 18.40 0.40
N GLY A 9 20.86 18.28 -0.12
CA GLY A 9 21.08 17.66 -1.44
C GLY A 9 20.77 16.16 -1.48
N GLN A 10 20.96 15.45 -0.36
CA GLN A 10 20.59 14.03 -0.26
C GLN A 10 19.07 13.85 -0.16
N GLU A 11 18.37 14.77 0.50
CA GLU A 11 16.91 14.74 0.61
C GLU A 11 16.25 14.96 -0.75
N GLU A 12 16.71 15.98 -1.51
CA GLU A 12 16.22 16.26 -2.86
C GLU A 12 16.41 15.06 -3.81
N GLU A 13 17.57 14.38 -3.76
CA GLU A 13 17.81 13.16 -4.56
C GLU A 13 16.86 12.01 -4.15
N VAL A 14 16.55 11.87 -2.87
CA VAL A 14 15.59 10.86 -2.39
C VAL A 14 14.19 11.18 -2.87
N GLU A 15 13.78 12.44 -2.81
CA GLU A 15 12.46 12.88 -3.29
C GLU A 15 12.31 12.66 -4.79
N ASP A 16 13.33 12.97 -5.59
CA ASP A 16 13.29 12.74 -7.04
C ASP A 16 13.16 11.26 -7.37
N ARG A 17 13.90 10.39 -6.67
CA ARG A 17 13.73 8.94 -6.79
C ARG A 17 12.33 8.47 -6.39
N LEU A 18 11.74 9.06 -5.37
CA LEU A 18 10.37 8.75 -4.94
C LEU A 18 9.35 9.15 -6.00
N LYS A 19 9.50 10.33 -6.63
CA LYS A 19 8.65 10.77 -7.74
C LYS A 19 8.68 9.76 -8.89
N GLU A 20 9.87 9.31 -9.30
CA GLU A 20 10.03 8.29 -10.34
C GLU A 20 9.34 6.97 -9.98
N HIS A 21 9.43 6.53 -8.72
CA HIS A 21 8.74 5.33 -8.26
C HIS A 21 7.22 5.50 -8.27
N MET A 22 6.70 6.67 -7.92
CA MET A 22 5.27 6.98 -7.98
C MET A 22 4.73 6.91 -9.42
N ASP A 23 5.46 7.46 -10.39
CA ASP A 23 5.08 7.38 -11.82
C ASP A 23 5.07 5.93 -12.31
N SER A 24 6.01 5.12 -11.83
CA SER A 24 6.14 3.70 -12.16
C SER A 24 5.00 2.84 -11.57
N LEU A 25 4.24 3.33 -10.59
CA LEU A 25 3.04 2.62 -10.08
C LEU A 25 1.94 2.52 -11.12
N LEU A 26 1.95 3.36 -12.15
CA LEU A 26 0.94 3.35 -13.21
C LEU A 26 1.41 2.60 -14.46
N ASP A 27 2.59 1.98 -14.42
CA ASP A 27 3.15 1.23 -15.54
C ASP A 27 2.23 0.07 -15.99
N LYS A 28 2.27 -0.24 -17.30
CA LYS A 28 1.49 -1.33 -17.90
C LYS A 28 1.94 -2.70 -17.37
N SER A 29 3.23 -2.86 -17.10
CA SER A 29 3.86 -4.07 -16.58
C SER A 29 3.60 -4.23 -15.08
N ALA A 30 3.04 -5.38 -14.68
CA ALA A 30 2.89 -5.73 -13.26
C ALA A 30 4.23 -5.78 -12.54
N LYS A 31 5.28 -6.29 -13.20
CA LYS A 31 6.61 -6.40 -12.61
C LYS A 31 7.23 -5.02 -12.32
N ALA A 32 6.99 -4.04 -13.19
CA ALA A 32 7.46 -2.67 -12.96
C ALA A 32 6.74 -2.03 -11.77
N ARG A 33 5.40 -2.19 -11.69
CA ARG A 33 4.61 -1.71 -10.55
C ARG A 33 5.05 -2.35 -9.23
N GLN A 34 5.29 -3.66 -9.22
CA GLN A 34 5.78 -4.37 -8.03
C GLN A 34 7.16 -3.87 -7.58
N ALA A 35 8.09 -3.67 -8.53
CA ALA A 35 9.41 -3.12 -8.23
C ALA A 35 9.31 -1.72 -7.63
N ALA A 36 8.46 -0.86 -8.20
CA ALA A 36 8.20 0.47 -7.69
C ALA A 36 7.60 0.45 -6.27
N LEU A 37 6.62 -0.41 -6.00
CA LEU A 37 6.05 -0.58 -4.66
C LEU A 37 7.09 -1.10 -3.64
N GLN A 38 7.96 -2.03 -4.04
CA GLN A 38 9.07 -2.51 -3.19
C GLN A 38 10.04 -1.37 -2.85
N SER A 39 10.44 -0.57 -3.85
CA SER A 39 11.33 0.57 -3.64
C SER A 39 10.69 1.64 -2.75
N LEU A 40 9.42 1.98 -2.99
CA LEU A 40 8.65 2.88 -2.14
C LEU A 40 8.59 2.38 -0.69
N ARG A 41 8.30 1.09 -0.49
CA ARG A 41 8.29 0.48 0.85
C ARG A 41 9.63 0.67 1.55
N LEU A 42 10.74 0.39 0.88
CA LEU A 42 12.08 0.50 1.47
C LEU A 42 12.45 1.96 1.77
N ALA A 43 12.12 2.89 0.88
CA ALA A 43 12.37 4.31 1.08
C ALA A 43 11.56 4.85 2.28
N LEU A 44 10.25 4.58 2.33
CA LEU A 44 9.38 5.04 3.41
C LEU A 44 9.64 4.36 4.76
N ALA A 45 10.26 3.17 4.76
CA ALA A 45 10.67 2.50 5.99
C ALA A 45 12.02 3.02 6.53
N SER A 46 12.86 3.61 5.67
CA SER A 46 14.21 4.05 6.03
C SER A 46 14.31 5.53 6.36
N ARG A 47 13.43 6.37 5.80
CA ARG A 47 13.41 7.82 6.02
C ARG A 47 11.99 8.36 6.15
N THR A 48 11.84 9.37 7.00
CA THR A 48 10.60 10.14 7.18
C THR A 48 10.64 11.38 6.30
N LEU A 49 9.62 11.58 5.47
CA LEU A 49 9.54 12.70 4.51
C LEU A 49 8.15 13.35 4.59
N PRO A 50 7.81 13.98 5.73
CA PRO A 50 6.45 14.43 6.00
C PRO A 50 5.97 15.50 5.01
N GLU A 51 6.78 16.50 4.68
CA GLU A 51 6.42 17.58 3.74
C GLU A 51 6.14 17.02 2.34
N PHE A 52 7.05 16.19 1.81
CA PHE A 52 6.89 15.55 0.51
C PHE A 52 5.62 14.69 0.43
N LEU A 53 5.37 13.88 1.47
CA LEU A 53 4.20 13.00 1.51
C LEU A 53 2.92 13.80 1.67
N LEU A 54 2.92 14.86 2.47
CA LEU A 54 1.76 15.73 2.65
C LEU A 54 1.32 16.36 1.33
N GLU A 55 2.28 16.85 0.54
CA GLU A 55 2.05 17.46 -0.78
C GLU A 55 1.50 16.44 -1.80
N ARG A 56 2.01 15.20 -1.79
CA ARG A 56 1.70 14.18 -2.81
C ARG A 56 0.72 13.09 -2.36
N ARG A 57 0.18 13.15 -1.14
CA ARG A 57 -0.61 12.06 -0.54
C ARG A 57 -1.77 11.60 -1.42
N LEU A 58 -2.48 12.53 -2.07
CA LEU A 58 -3.66 12.20 -2.87
C LEU A 58 -3.27 11.41 -4.12
N THR A 59 -2.20 11.82 -4.80
CA THR A 59 -1.65 11.11 -5.96
C THR A 59 -1.13 9.72 -5.57
N LEU A 60 -0.42 9.62 -4.44
CA LEU A 60 0.06 8.32 -3.95
C LEU A 60 -1.12 7.41 -3.58
N THR A 61 -2.15 7.95 -2.94
CA THR A 61 -3.38 7.24 -2.56
C THR A 61 -4.13 6.71 -3.78
N ASP A 62 -4.32 7.52 -4.82
CA ASP A 62 -4.95 7.10 -6.09
C ASP A 62 -4.15 5.98 -6.78
N SER A 63 -2.83 6.09 -6.80
CA SER A 63 -1.97 5.03 -7.34
C SER A 63 -2.07 3.72 -6.55
N LEU A 64 -2.08 3.79 -5.21
CA LEU A 64 -2.28 2.64 -4.34
C LEU A 64 -3.68 2.02 -4.52
N GLU A 65 -4.70 2.85 -4.71
CA GLU A 65 -6.07 2.41 -5.01
C GLU A 65 -6.10 1.53 -6.26
N LYS A 66 -5.43 1.98 -7.33
CA LYS A 66 -5.34 1.26 -8.60
C LYS A 66 -4.58 -0.06 -8.44
N CYS A 67 -3.50 -0.10 -7.67
CA CYS A 67 -2.75 -1.33 -7.38
C CYS A 67 -3.59 -2.35 -6.59
N LEU A 68 -4.36 -1.89 -5.60
CA LEU A 68 -5.25 -2.76 -4.82
C LEU A 68 -6.40 -3.32 -5.67
N LYS A 69 -7.00 -2.50 -6.54
CA LYS A 69 -8.09 -2.90 -7.45
C LYS A 69 -7.63 -3.85 -8.57
N LYS A 70 -6.47 -3.59 -9.19
CA LYS A 70 -5.94 -4.43 -10.29
C LYS A 70 -5.64 -5.87 -9.86
N GLY A 71 -5.33 -6.10 -8.59
CA GLY A 71 -5.07 -7.44 -8.06
C GLY A 71 -6.31 -8.30 -7.83
N GLN A 72 -7.52 -7.72 -7.86
CA GLN A 72 -8.76 -8.48 -7.64
C GLN A 72 -9.06 -9.36 -8.85
N VAL A 73 -9.09 -10.68 -8.63
CA VAL A 73 -9.64 -11.61 -9.61
C VAL A 73 -11.14 -11.39 -9.61
N ARG A 74 -11.70 -10.85 -10.71
CA ARG A 74 -13.13 -10.97 -10.96
C ARG A 74 -13.44 -12.46 -11.16
N ALA A 75 -13.62 -13.20 -10.08
CA ALA A 75 -14.24 -14.50 -10.10
C ALA A 75 -15.72 -14.27 -10.43
N ALA A 76 -16.08 -14.42 -11.69
CA ALA A 76 -17.48 -14.43 -12.10
C ALA A 76 -18.10 -15.77 -11.68
N GLY A 77 -19.14 -15.71 -10.84
CA GLY A 77 -19.99 -16.84 -10.43
C GLY A 77 -19.41 -17.65 -9.26
N GLY A 78 -20.16 -18.08 -8.25
CA GLY A 78 -21.60 -18.11 -8.01
C GLY A 78 -21.84 -19.11 -6.88
N GLY A 79 -22.73 -18.78 -5.94
CA GLY A 79 -23.45 -19.65 -5.00
C GLY A 79 -22.79 -20.93 -4.43
N GLY A 80 -22.67 -20.95 -3.10
CA GLY A 80 -23.18 -22.08 -2.31
C GLY A 80 -22.18 -23.12 -1.80
N ALA A 81 -22.34 -23.41 -0.51
CA ALA A 81 -21.95 -24.59 0.25
C ALA A 81 -20.47 -24.79 0.61
N ALA A 82 -20.28 -24.96 1.92
CA ALA A 82 -19.07 -25.36 2.62
C ALA A 82 -18.44 -26.64 2.05
N GLU A 83 -17.11 -26.63 1.83
CA GLU A 83 -16.23 -27.82 1.95
C GLU A 83 -14.73 -27.40 1.90
N PRO A 84 -13.79 -28.27 2.32
CA PRO A 84 -12.67 -27.89 3.18
C PRO A 84 -11.47 -27.29 2.43
N CYS A 85 -11.01 -26.16 2.98
CA CYS A 85 -9.68 -25.60 2.74
C CYS A 85 -8.61 -26.66 2.99
N LEU A 86 -7.88 -27.08 1.94
CA LEU A 86 -6.44 -27.43 2.01
C LEU A 86 -5.84 -27.99 0.70
N ARG A 87 -6.56 -28.03 -0.43
CA ARG A 87 -6.01 -28.56 -1.70
C ARG A 87 -5.84 -27.60 -2.87
N GLU A 88 -6.29 -26.35 -2.76
CA GLU A 88 -6.18 -25.35 -3.85
C GLU A 88 -5.06 -24.31 -3.63
N LEU A 89 -4.13 -24.56 -2.70
CA LEU A 89 -3.04 -23.62 -2.40
C LEU A 89 -1.98 -23.53 -3.53
N SER A 90 -2.08 -24.35 -4.57
CA SER A 90 -1.01 -24.52 -5.58
C SER A 90 -1.28 -23.87 -6.94
N LEU A 91 -2.40 -23.16 -7.13
CA LEU A 91 -2.74 -22.52 -8.42
C LEU A 91 -3.07 -21.02 -8.32
N LEU A 92 -2.70 -20.37 -7.23
CA LEU A 92 -2.84 -18.92 -7.17
C LEU A 92 -1.84 -18.27 -8.14
N PRO A 93 -2.27 -17.33 -9.01
CA PRO A 93 -1.38 -16.69 -9.97
C PRO A 93 -0.27 -15.95 -9.23
N ALA A 94 0.92 -16.55 -9.22
CA ALA A 94 2.14 -16.00 -8.66
C ALA A 94 2.43 -14.63 -9.31
N GLY A 95 2.17 -13.55 -8.57
CA GLY A 95 2.41 -12.17 -9.00
C GLY A 95 1.28 -11.19 -8.64
N LYS A 96 0.00 -11.56 -8.77
CA LYS A 96 -1.10 -10.59 -8.56
C LYS A 96 -1.32 -10.23 -7.09
N GLY A 97 -1.22 -11.22 -6.20
CA GLY A 97 -1.37 -10.99 -4.75
C GLY A 97 -0.19 -10.23 -4.14
N GLU A 98 0.99 -10.29 -4.75
CA GLU A 98 2.17 -9.58 -4.27
C GLU A 98 2.03 -8.07 -4.47
N GLU A 99 1.43 -7.61 -5.59
CA GLU A 99 1.15 -6.18 -5.81
C GLU A 99 0.22 -5.62 -4.73
N GLN A 100 -0.84 -6.36 -4.36
CA GLN A 100 -1.75 -5.97 -3.27
C GLN A 100 -1.08 -5.97 -1.90
N ALA A 101 -0.26 -6.99 -1.61
CA ALA A 101 0.46 -7.09 -0.36
C ALA A 101 1.43 -5.91 -0.17
N LEU A 102 2.16 -5.55 -1.23
CA LEU A 102 3.06 -4.41 -1.23
C LEU A 102 2.30 -3.09 -1.11
N ALA A 103 1.21 -2.90 -1.85
CA ALA A 103 0.40 -1.70 -1.77
C ALA A 103 -0.19 -1.49 -0.36
N ALA A 104 -0.69 -2.54 0.28
CA ALA A 104 -1.15 -2.47 1.67
C ALA A 104 -0.02 -2.08 2.64
N THR A 105 1.20 -2.56 2.39
CA THR A 105 2.37 -2.22 3.22
C THR A 105 2.79 -0.77 3.03
N VAL A 106 2.87 -0.29 1.78
CA VAL A 106 3.19 1.12 1.46
C VAL A 106 2.14 2.06 2.06
N LEU A 107 0.85 1.72 1.96
CA LEU A 107 -0.23 2.45 2.64
C LEU A 107 0.00 2.54 4.15
N THR A 108 0.38 1.43 4.79
CA THR A 108 0.63 1.43 6.24
C THR A 108 1.76 2.39 6.61
N LEU A 109 2.85 2.40 5.84
CA LEU A 109 3.98 3.32 6.04
C LEU A 109 3.58 4.78 5.78
N LEU A 110 2.77 5.03 4.75
CA LEU A 110 2.23 6.36 4.47
C LEU A 110 1.38 6.87 5.64
N CYS A 111 0.44 6.07 6.14
CA CYS A 111 -0.36 6.43 7.32
C CYS A 111 0.50 6.63 8.56
N LEU A 112 1.54 5.79 8.76
CA LEU A 112 2.46 5.94 9.88
C LEU A 112 3.22 7.26 9.83
N GLN A 113 3.67 7.68 8.64
CA GLN A 113 4.39 8.93 8.47
C GLN A 113 3.49 10.17 8.58
N MET A 114 2.23 10.07 8.17
CA MET A 114 1.27 11.19 8.32
C MET A 114 0.71 11.31 9.75
N GLY A 115 0.76 10.23 10.54
CA GLY A 115 0.23 10.23 11.91
C GLY A 115 -1.30 10.31 11.98
N SER A 116 -1.82 10.77 13.11
CA SER A 116 -3.25 10.87 13.42
C SER A 116 -3.94 12.16 12.93
N GLY A 117 -3.33 12.86 11.96
CA GLY A 117 -3.93 14.07 11.38
C GLY A 117 -5.10 13.77 10.43
N PRO A 118 -5.94 14.78 10.11
CA PRO A 118 -7.05 14.63 9.16
C PRO A 118 -6.58 14.17 7.78
N GLU A 119 -5.35 14.51 7.40
CA GLU A 119 -4.70 14.06 6.18
C GLU A 119 -4.43 12.55 6.19
N GLY A 120 -3.93 12.05 7.32
CA GLY A 120 -3.74 10.62 7.60
C GLY A 120 -5.05 9.84 7.50
N GLU A 121 -6.07 10.35 8.15
CA GLU A 121 -7.41 9.77 8.13
C GLU A 121 -8.03 9.76 6.73
N GLU A 122 -7.88 10.83 5.96
CA GLU A 122 -8.43 10.94 4.60
C GLU A 122 -7.88 9.82 3.71
N VAL A 123 -6.56 9.60 3.76
CA VAL A 123 -5.90 8.52 3.02
C VAL A 123 -6.40 7.15 3.48
N PHE A 124 -6.46 6.91 4.80
CA PHE A 124 -6.92 5.62 5.30
C PHE A 124 -8.40 5.37 4.96
N ARG A 125 -9.27 6.37 5.14
CA ARG A 125 -10.71 6.30 4.84
C ARG A 125 -10.96 5.95 3.37
N SER A 126 -10.13 6.48 2.47
CA SER A 126 -10.22 6.21 1.03
C SER A 126 -9.88 4.75 0.69
N LEU A 127 -8.86 4.18 1.31
CA LEU A 127 -8.36 2.84 0.96
C LEU A 127 -8.91 1.70 1.84
N LYS A 128 -9.48 2.03 3.01
CA LYS A 128 -10.08 1.06 3.96
C LYS A 128 -11.10 0.11 3.32
N PRO A 129 -12.06 0.56 2.47
CA PRO A 129 -13.02 -0.35 1.83
C PRO A 129 -12.34 -1.41 0.95
N LEU A 130 -11.23 -1.06 0.28
CA LEU A 130 -10.49 -1.97 -0.57
C LEU A 130 -9.69 -2.99 0.24
N LEU A 131 -9.04 -2.55 1.32
CA LEU A 131 -8.35 -3.45 2.24
C LEU A 131 -9.32 -4.47 2.86
N VAL A 132 -10.50 -4.01 3.30
CA VAL A 132 -11.55 -4.91 3.83
C VAL A 132 -12.00 -5.88 2.75
N SER A 133 -12.27 -5.38 1.54
CA SER A 133 -12.67 -6.23 0.41
C SER A 133 -11.66 -7.33 0.13
N VAL A 134 -10.36 -7.01 0.04
CA VAL A 134 -9.29 -8.00 -0.18
C VAL A 134 -9.17 -8.96 1.00
N LEU A 135 -9.26 -8.47 2.25
CA LEU A 135 -9.19 -9.31 3.45
C LEU A 135 -10.29 -10.37 3.50
N THR A 136 -11.52 -9.97 3.17
CA THR A 136 -12.71 -10.83 3.19
C THR A 136 -12.87 -11.71 1.96
N ASP A 137 -12.16 -11.41 0.88
CA ASP A 137 -12.17 -12.22 -0.35
C ASP A 137 -11.42 -13.54 -0.12
N SER A 138 -12.15 -14.65 -0.06
CA SER A 138 -11.58 -15.98 0.11
C SER A 138 -10.75 -16.45 -1.09
N THR A 139 -10.92 -15.82 -2.25
CA THR A 139 -10.18 -16.11 -3.49
C THR A 139 -8.90 -15.27 -3.62
N ALA A 140 -8.76 -14.20 -2.83
CA ALA A 140 -7.55 -13.41 -2.77
C ALA A 140 -6.38 -14.20 -2.16
N SER A 141 -5.15 -13.78 -2.47
CA SER A 141 -3.97 -14.51 -1.99
C SER A 141 -3.83 -14.45 -0.47
N PRO A 142 -3.34 -15.52 0.19
CA PRO A 142 -3.08 -15.50 1.62
C PRO A 142 -2.16 -14.34 2.02
N SER A 143 -1.12 -14.06 1.21
CA SER A 143 -0.19 -12.95 1.43
C SER A 143 -0.88 -11.59 1.35
N ALA A 144 -1.73 -11.35 0.33
CA ALA A 144 -2.47 -10.11 0.19
C ALA A 144 -3.43 -9.89 1.36
N ARG A 145 -4.17 -10.94 1.74
CA ARG A 145 -5.09 -10.93 2.88
C ARG A 145 -4.38 -10.62 4.19
N GLN A 146 -3.25 -11.27 4.45
CA GLN A 146 -2.44 -11.03 5.64
C GLN A 146 -1.94 -9.59 5.71
N SER A 147 -1.38 -9.07 4.61
CA SER A 147 -0.91 -7.68 4.55
C SER A 147 -2.06 -6.67 4.71
N CYS A 148 -3.24 -6.94 4.13
CA CYS A 148 -4.41 -6.08 4.32
C CYS A 148 -4.92 -6.11 5.76
N ALA A 149 -4.92 -7.27 6.42
CA ALA A 149 -5.28 -7.40 7.83
C ALA A 149 -4.36 -6.56 8.72
N MET A 150 -3.05 -6.67 8.49
CA MET A 150 -2.05 -5.90 9.22
C MET A 150 -2.21 -4.40 8.97
N ALA A 151 -2.38 -4.00 7.71
CA ALA A 151 -2.60 -2.60 7.35
C ALA A 151 -3.85 -2.02 8.02
N LEU A 152 -4.97 -2.74 8.03
CA LEU A 152 -6.19 -2.33 8.72
C LEU A 152 -5.97 -2.15 10.23
N GLY A 153 -5.29 -3.10 10.89
CA GLY A 153 -4.99 -3.01 12.32
C GLY A 153 -4.13 -1.79 12.65
N MET A 154 -3.03 -1.61 11.91
CA MET A 154 -2.10 -0.51 12.12
C MET A 154 -2.74 0.85 11.82
N CYS A 155 -3.43 1.00 10.69
CA CYS A 155 -4.07 2.26 10.32
C CYS A 155 -5.26 2.60 11.24
N CYS A 156 -6.03 1.61 11.69
CA CYS A 156 -7.06 1.84 12.71
C CYS A 156 -6.45 2.29 14.04
N TYR A 157 -5.30 1.74 14.44
CA TYR A 157 -4.60 2.19 15.65
C TYR A 157 -4.14 3.65 15.51
N ILE A 158 -3.52 4.01 14.38
CA ILE A 158 -3.07 5.37 14.10
C ILE A 158 -4.23 6.36 14.09
N ALA A 159 -5.33 6.03 13.40
CA ALA A 159 -6.52 6.88 13.33
C ALA A 159 -7.37 6.89 14.62
N ALA A 160 -7.10 6.01 15.58
CA ALA A 160 -7.79 5.99 16.88
C ALA A 160 -7.08 6.87 17.94
N ALA A 161 -5.94 7.49 17.60
CA ALA A 161 -5.17 8.28 18.55
C ALA A 161 -5.86 9.58 19.00
N ASP A 162 -7.06 9.89 18.49
CA ASP A 162 -7.94 10.98 18.96
C ASP A 162 -8.87 10.57 20.12
N LEU A 163 -8.70 9.40 20.72
CA LEU A 163 -9.38 9.03 21.96
C LEU A 163 -8.65 9.66 23.17
N GLU A 164 -8.85 10.97 23.35
CA GLU A 164 -8.66 11.66 24.64
C GLU A 164 -9.85 11.45 25.59
#